data_AF-A0A2E8EFQ5-F1
#
_entry.id   AF-A0A2E8EFQ5-F1
#
_cell.length_a   1.000
_cell.length_b   1.000
_cell.length_c   1.000
_cell.angle_alpha   90.00
_cell.angle_beta   90.00
_cell.angle_gamma   90.00
#
_symmetry.space_group_name_H-M   'P 1'
#
loop_
_entity.id
_entity.type
_entity.pdbx_description
1 polymer ?
#
loop_
_entity_poly.entity_id
_entity_poly.type
_entity_poly.pdbx_seq_one_letter_code
_entity_poly.pdbx_strand_id
1 'polypeptide(L)'
;MQRYLCRECGLRFSKNLSESNVEFNIVRQIPESLRPESDHFHNVVSSFHIPRKESVDDLSLLRSENITPHENTDNPQKSNKYRIYNSNRRVCASDKSAKNLVVVQAKEKTTGDISETKSLLIQFIFELKKRGNKETTIERRIRYLKELAKSGADLRDPESVRATLAEKTWVGRSKNNAADTYTIFLRMLGKSWEKPHYQEISKLPFVPTEGEIDVLIAGSGWKTSTFLQIMKETAMRPGEVKSATWDDIDFVSKTIRVTPEKGSNPRIFHLSDNLLKMLLNVQKRNQLKDANRIFTQRLAHIRRYYERVRKRQAFKLQNPRLKKIMMKTFRTWKATMLYHETKDPWYVMEFLGHKNLQHIRKYVILESALFRGQNDSFVCKVAKTVEEGVELVELGFEYINEINGNHLYRKRK
;
A
#
# COMPACT_ATOMS: atom_id res chain seq x y z
N MET A 1 6.36 3.43 -35.38
CA MET A 1 7.00 4.77 -35.25
C MET A 1 7.96 4.79 -34.08
N GLN A 2 9.27 4.73 -34.33
CA GLN A 2 10.26 5.31 -33.40
C GLN A 2 10.27 6.83 -33.58
N ARG A 3 10.68 7.58 -32.54
CA ARG A 3 10.80 9.04 -32.56
C ARG A 3 12.21 9.41 -32.13
N TYR A 4 12.94 10.09 -33.00
CA TYR A 4 14.31 10.52 -32.77
C TYR A 4 14.34 11.99 -32.32
N LEU A 5 15.41 12.36 -31.63
CA LEU A 5 15.63 13.68 -31.03
C LEU A 5 17.06 14.10 -31.35
N CYS A 6 17.24 15.19 -32.10
CA CYS A 6 18.56 15.81 -32.19
C CYS A 6 18.92 16.44 -30.84
N ARG A 7 20.11 16.16 -30.30
CA ARG A 7 20.54 16.67 -28.99
C ARG A 7 21.00 18.13 -29.02
N GLU A 8 21.42 18.63 -30.17
CA GLU A 8 21.96 19.99 -30.33
C GLU A 8 20.84 21.01 -30.53
N CYS A 9 19.92 20.77 -31.47
CA CYS A 9 18.81 21.68 -31.78
C CYS A 9 17.46 21.28 -31.15
N GLY A 10 17.37 20.14 -30.45
CA GLY A 10 16.16 19.67 -29.79
C GLY A 10 15.02 19.21 -30.72
N LEU A 11 15.20 19.27 -32.04
CA LEU A 11 14.19 18.92 -33.03
C LEU A 11 13.83 17.43 -32.96
N ARG A 12 12.54 17.11 -33.15
CA ARG A 12 12.01 15.74 -33.13
C ARG A 12 11.42 15.38 -34.48
N PHE A 13 11.78 14.20 -34.98
CA PHE A 13 11.22 13.64 -36.21
C PHE A 13 10.99 12.13 -36.08
N SER A 14 10.19 11.59 -36.99
CA SER A 14 9.89 10.16 -37.10
C SER A 14 9.91 9.76 -38.57
N LYS A 15 10.83 8.86 -38.94
CA LYS A 15 10.82 8.23 -40.26
C LYS A 15 9.64 7.24 -40.31
N ASN A 16 8.81 7.34 -41.34
CA ASN A 16 7.81 6.32 -41.63
C ASN A 16 8.52 5.08 -42.21
N LEU A 17 8.06 3.90 -41.81
CA LEU A 17 8.52 2.61 -42.32
C LEU A 17 7.50 2.10 -43.34
N SER A 18 7.42 2.83 -44.43
CA SER A 18 6.73 2.53 -45.68
C SER A 18 7.72 2.90 -46.78
N GLU A 19 7.89 2.04 -47.79
CA GLU A 19 8.89 2.17 -48.88
C GLU A 19 10.36 2.04 -48.41
N SER A 20 10.77 0.80 -48.13
CA SER A 20 12.16 0.34 -48.35
C SER A 20 12.20 -1.19 -48.48
N ASN A 21 12.05 -1.70 -49.70
CA ASN A 21 12.33 -3.11 -49.99
C ASN A 21 13.85 -3.33 -49.93
N VAL A 22 14.30 -4.06 -48.92
CA VAL A 22 15.68 -4.58 -48.83
C VAL A 22 15.59 -6.01 -48.33
N GLU A 23 15.91 -6.96 -49.20
CA GLU A 23 15.96 -8.37 -48.83
C GLU A 23 17.19 -8.64 -47.95
N PHE A 24 16.99 -9.35 -46.85
CA PHE A 24 18.08 -9.88 -46.02
C PHE A 24 17.98 -11.40 -45.97
N ASN A 25 18.71 -12.06 -46.86
CA ASN A 25 18.96 -13.49 -46.79
C ASN A 25 19.83 -13.79 -45.56
N ILE A 26 19.26 -14.44 -44.55
CA ILE A 26 20.00 -15.01 -43.42
C ILE A 26 19.60 -16.48 -43.30
N VAL A 27 20.59 -17.36 -43.46
CA VAL A 27 20.42 -18.81 -43.53
C VAL A 27 21.08 -19.45 -42.32
N ARG A 28 20.38 -20.42 -41.69
CA ARG A 28 20.82 -21.26 -40.55
C ARG A 28 21.05 -20.50 -39.23
N GLN A 29 21.01 -21.13 -38.04
CA GLN A 29 20.78 -22.55 -37.70
C GLN A 29 20.01 -22.67 -36.37
N ILE A 30 19.30 -23.79 -36.17
CA ILE A 30 18.64 -24.11 -34.89
C ILE A 30 19.56 -25.05 -34.09
N PRO A 31 19.90 -24.75 -32.83
CA PRO A 31 20.47 -25.73 -31.90
C PRO A 31 19.35 -26.57 -31.27
N GLU A 32 19.49 -27.90 -31.31
CA GLU A 32 18.57 -28.82 -30.65
C GLU A 32 18.84 -28.98 -29.14
N SER A 33 17.91 -29.62 -28.44
CA SER A 33 17.93 -29.82 -27.01
C SER A 33 18.81 -31.00 -26.56
N LEU A 34 19.46 -30.86 -25.41
CA LEU A 34 20.00 -31.97 -24.63
C LEU A 34 19.32 -32.00 -23.25
N ARG A 35 19.10 -33.21 -22.71
CA ARG A 35 18.75 -33.45 -21.29
C ARG A 35 19.94 -34.16 -20.59
N PRO A 36 19.85 -34.75 -19.37
CA PRO A 36 20.93 -34.61 -18.40
C PRO A 36 21.74 -35.89 -18.17
N GLU A 37 22.88 -35.74 -17.51
CA GLU A 37 23.63 -36.86 -16.90
C GLU A 37 23.85 -36.60 -15.40
N SER A 38 24.35 -37.62 -14.70
CA SER A 38 23.98 -37.98 -13.33
C SER A 38 25.04 -37.73 -12.25
N ASP A 39 24.70 -38.11 -11.02
CA ASP A 39 25.48 -38.00 -9.78
C ASP A 39 26.92 -38.54 -9.84
N HIS A 40 27.80 -38.01 -8.98
CA HIS A 40 28.58 -38.84 -8.06
C HIS A 40 29.21 -38.05 -6.87
N PHE A 41 28.79 -38.43 -5.66
CA PHE A 41 29.52 -38.53 -4.38
C PHE A 41 30.63 -37.52 -3.95
N HIS A 42 30.36 -36.90 -2.78
CA HIS A 42 31.25 -36.69 -1.61
C HIS A 42 32.78 -36.59 -1.76
N ASN A 43 33.35 -35.54 -1.15
CA ASN A 43 34.37 -35.76 -0.11
C ASN A 43 34.43 -34.62 0.94
N VAL A 44 35.06 -34.89 2.08
CA VAL A 44 35.21 -34.00 3.25
C VAL A 44 36.71 -33.76 3.52
N VAL A 45 37.12 -32.56 3.96
CA VAL A 45 38.26 -32.38 4.90
C VAL A 45 38.27 -30.98 5.53
N SER A 46 39.02 -30.87 6.63
CA SER A 46 38.99 -29.85 7.68
C SER A 46 39.43 -28.42 7.34
N SER A 47 38.88 -27.51 8.15
CA SER A 47 39.42 -26.20 8.58
C SER A 47 40.93 -25.93 8.45
N PHE A 48 41.26 -24.70 8.06
CA PHE A 48 42.49 -24.01 8.48
C PHE A 48 42.16 -22.58 8.97
N HIS A 49 42.93 -22.08 9.94
CA HIS A 49 42.66 -20.81 10.62
C HIS A 49 43.99 -20.15 11.06
N ILE A 50 44.43 -19.12 10.33
CA ILE A 50 45.66 -18.35 10.60
C ILE A 50 45.46 -16.90 10.10
N PRO A 51 46.20 -15.88 10.60
CA PRO A 51 45.52 -14.76 11.25
C PRO A 51 45.82 -13.38 10.65
N ARG A 52 45.15 -12.35 11.18
CA ARG A 52 45.54 -10.94 10.96
C ARG A 52 46.83 -10.59 11.70
N LYS A 53 47.63 -9.74 11.08
CA LYS A 53 48.67 -8.91 11.71
C LYS A 53 48.60 -7.51 11.07
N GLU A 54 48.96 -6.47 11.81
CA GLU A 54 48.81 -5.06 11.41
C GLU A 54 50.16 -4.32 11.34
N SER A 55 50.13 -3.09 10.83
CA SER A 55 51.24 -2.12 10.60
C SER A 55 52.32 -2.59 9.59
N VAL A 56 53.06 -1.70 8.89
CA VAL A 56 53.53 -0.33 9.19
C VAL A 56 53.44 0.59 7.95
N ASP A 57 53.27 1.91 8.17
CA ASP A 57 53.44 2.97 7.17
C ASP A 57 54.93 3.32 6.97
N ASP A 58 55.40 3.50 5.72
CA ASP A 58 56.38 4.56 5.41
C ASP A 58 56.57 4.83 3.90
N LEU A 59 56.70 6.13 3.54
CA LEU A 59 57.65 6.74 2.59
C LEU A 59 57.17 8.14 2.10
N SER A 60 58.13 9.03 1.81
CA SER A 60 57.97 10.48 2.00
C SER A 60 58.15 11.38 0.77
N LEU A 61 57.30 12.41 0.70
CA LEU A 61 57.48 13.82 0.25
C LEU A 61 58.73 14.27 -0.56
N LEU A 62 58.48 15.16 -1.54
CA LEU A 62 59.13 16.47 -1.88
C LEU A 62 59.30 16.67 -3.42
N ARG A 63 59.45 17.87 -4.04
CA ARG A 63 58.91 19.26 -3.87
C ARG A 63 59.52 20.21 -4.93
N SER A 64 58.72 20.94 -5.73
CA SER A 64 59.09 22.20 -6.44
C SER A 64 57.81 22.79 -7.12
N GLU A 65 57.40 24.06 -6.92
CA GLU A 65 57.90 25.36 -7.43
C GLU A 65 57.56 25.65 -8.93
N ASN A 66 57.13 26.83 -9.39
CA ASN A 66 56.74 28.10 -8.72
C ASN A 66 55.93 29.03 -9.70
N ILE A 67 55.60 30.28 -9.28
CA ILE A 67 55.15 31.46 -10.07
C ILE A 67 53.62 31.69 -10.27
N THR A 68 53.20 32.92 -9.94
CA THR A 68 51.89 33.62 -10.10
C THR A 68 52.20 35.08 -10.61
N PRO A 69 51.37 36.16 -10.58
CA PRO A 69 49.98 36.36 -10.13
C PRO A 69 49.09 37.28 -11.04
N HIS A 70 47.87 37.59 -10.55
CA HIS A 70 47.11 38.87 -10.55
C HIS A 70 45.61 38.50 -10.40
N GLU A 71 44.89 38.82 -9.32
CA GLU A 71 44.40 40.14 -8.84
C GLU A 71 43.47 40.86 -9.84
N ASN A 72 42.26 41.34 -9.53
CA ASN A 72 41.31 41.23 -8.39
C ASN A 72 39.86 41.47 -8.98
N THR A 73 38.70 41.75 -8.33
CA THR A 73 38.29 42.11 -6.95
C THR A 73 36.76 41.83 -6.74
N ASP A 74 36.31 41.76 -5.48
CA ASP A 74 34.98 42.13 -4.95
C ASP A 74 33.64 41.39 -5.31
N ASN A 75 32.62 41.74 -4.51
CA ASN A 75 31.33 41.08 -4.21
C ASN A 75 30.15 42.00 -4.67
N PRO A 76 28.83 41.73 -4.46
CA PRO A 76 28.09 40.48 -4.23
C PRO A 76 26.81 40.34 -5.14
N GLN A 77 25.96 39.34 -4.84
CA GLN A 77 24.51 39.22 -5.17
C GLN A 77 24.02 39.25 -6.65
N LYS A 78 23.28 38.19 -7.05
CA LYS A 78 22.04 38.32 -7.84
C LYS A 78 21.14 37.08 -7.72
N SER A 79 19.83 37.28 -7.90
CA SER A 79 18.78 36.28 -7.60
C SER A 79 18.27 35.55 -8.85
N ASN A 80 18.42 34.23 -8.88
CA ASN A 80 17.85 33.38 -9.94
C ASN A 80 16.36 33.12 -9.70
N LYS A 81 15.50 33.97 -10.27
CA LYS A 81 14.05 33.80 -10.31
C LYS A 81 13.66 32.63 -11.23
N TYR A 82 12.87 31.68 -10.73
CA TYR A 82 12.33 30.60 -11.55
C TYR A 82 11.35 31.13 -12.61
N ARG A 83 11.61 30.82 -13.88
CA ARG A 83 10.83 31.29 -15.04
C ARG A 83 9.55 30.46 -15.23
N ILE A 84 8.40 31.01 -14.82
CA ILE A 84 7.08 30.37 -15.00
C ILE A 84 6.61 30.56 -16.45
N TYR A 85 6.38 29.47 -17.17
CA TYR A 85 5.80 29.50 -18.51
C TYR A 85 4.26 29.56 -18.45
N ASN A 86 3.69 30.77 -18.42
CA ASN A 86 2.28 30.98 -18.73
C ASN A 86 2.05 30.80 -20.23
N SER A 87 1.20 29.83 -20.61
CA SER A 87 0.75 29.67 -22.00
C SER A 87 -0.66 30.26 -22.17
N ASN A 88 -0.72 31.50 -22.63
CA ASN A 88 -1.96 32.20 -22.91
C ASN A 88 -2.67 31.58 -24.12
N ARG A 89 -3.58 30.63 -23.88
CA ARG A 89 -4.52 30.15 -24.91
C ARG A 89 -5.60 31.20 -25.14
N ARG A 90 -5.41 32.06 -26.14
CA ARG A 90 -6.51 32.84 -26.71
C ARG A 90 -7.53 31.87 -27.32
N VAL A 91 -8.79 32.02 -26.96
CA VAL A 91 -9.93 31.41 -27.65
C VAL A 91 -10.64 32.56 -28.36
N CYS A 92 -10.75 32.50 -29.69
CA CYS A 92 -11.51 33.48 -30.44
C CYS A 92 -13.01 33.22 -30.23
N ALA A 93 -13.76 34.24 -29.83
CA ALA A 93 -15.21 34.21 -29.92
C ALA A 93 -15.63 34.44 -31.38
N SER A 94 -16.75 33.85 -31.79
CA SER A 94 -17.39 34.09 -33.08
C SER A 94 -18.80 34.61 -32.84
N ASP A 95 -19.07 35.87 -33.19
CA ASP A 95 -20.38 36.49 -32.98
C ASP A 95 -21.46 35.83 -33.83
N LYS A 96 -22.55 35.38 -33.18
CA LYS A 96 -23.89 35.29 -33.78
C LYS A 96 -24.99 35.00 -32.75
N SER A 97 -26.11 35.72 -32.92
CA SER A 97 -27.43 35.45 -32.35
C SER A 97 -27.56 35.43 -30.82
N ALA A 98 -27.85 36.60 -30.24
CA ALA A 98 -28.47 36.69 -28.93
C ALA A 98 -30.00 36.45 -29.05
N LYS A 99 -30.58 35.68 -28.11
CA LYS A 99 -32.01 35.70 -27.77
C LYS A 99 -32.28 35.05 -26.41
N ASN A 100 -33.21 35.66 -25.66
CA ASN A 100 -33.89 35.14 -24.47
C ASN A 100 -33.02 34.83 -23.23
N LEU A 101 -32.61 35.89 -22.50
CA LEU A 101 -32.32 35.77 -21.07
C LEU A 101 -33.62 35.54 -20.28
N VAL A 102 -33.75 34.38 -19.65
CA VAL A 102 -34.57 34.25 -18.43
C VAL A 102 -33.69 34.63 -17.25
N VAL A 103 -34.15 35.59 -16.42
CA VAL A 103 -33.38 36.09 -15.28
C VAL A 103 -33.39 35.06 -14.15
N VAL A 104 -32.50 34.08 -14.23
CA VAL A 104 -32.11 33.26 -13.07
C VAL A 104 -31.34 34.16 -12.12
N GLN A 105 -31.95 34.51 -10.98
CA GLN A 105 -31.32 35.36 -9.97
C GLN A 105 -30.03 34.69 -9.45
N ALA A 106 -28.88 35.20 -9.90
CA ALA A 106 -27.59 34.81 -9.38
C ALA A 106 -27.46 35.33 -7.94
N LYS A 107 -27.65 34.45 -6.94
CA LYS A 107 -27.40 34.79 -5.53
C LYS A 107 -25.98 35.31 -5.37
N GLU A 108 -25.86 36.60 -5.09
CA GLU A 108 -24.58 37.28 -4.90
C GLU A 108 -23.83 36.64 -3.73
N LYS A 109 -22.66 36.08 -4.01
CA LYS A 109 -21.76 35.59 -2.95
C LYS A 109 -20.94 36.76 -2.45
N THR A 110 -21.45 37.42 -1.42
CA THR A 110 -20.73 38.47 -0.70
C THR A 110 -19.36 37.94 -0.27
N THR A 111 -18.32 38.76 -0.44
CA THR A 111 -16.93 38.35 -0.18
C THR A 111 -16.64 38.15 1.32
N GLY A 112 -17.52 38.61 2.22
CA GLY A 112 -17.44 38.45 3.67
C GLY A 112 -17.63 37.01 4.16
N ASP A 113 -18.67 36.29 3.67
CA ASP A 113 -19.01 34.92 4.13
C ASP A 113 -17.84 33.93 3.97
N ILE A 114 -17.06 34.11 2.90
CA ILE A 114 -15.89 33.28 2.58
C ILE A 114 -14.73 33.52 3.58
N SER A 115 -14.76 34.61 4.34
CA SER A 115 -13.83 34.87 5.45
C SER A 115 -14.35 34.24 6.75
N GLU A 116 -15.59 34.52 7.15
CA GLU A 116 -16.18 33.99 8.39
C GLU A 116 -16.25 32.46 8.41
N THR A 117 -16.66 31.83 7.32
CA THR A 117 -16.71 30.35 7.23
C THR A 117 -15.33 29.71 7.41
N LYS A 118 -14.24 30.37 7.02
CA LYS A 118 -12.87 29.91 7.33
C LYS A 118 -12.56 30.07 8.81
N SER A 119 -12.94 31.20 9.43
CA SER A 119 -12.73 31.46 10.86
C SER A 119 -13.48 30.46 11.74
N LEU A 120 -14.75 30.16 11.45
CA LEU A 120 -15.52 29.11 12.13
C LEU A 120 -14.88 27.73 11.97
N LEU A 121 -14.39 27.40 10.77
CA LEU A 121 -13.66 26.15 10.55
C LEU A 121 -12.34 26.10 11.34
N ILE A 122 -11.64 27.22 11.53
CA ILE A 122 -10.42 27.32 12.35
C ILE A 122 -10.73 27.11 13.83
N GLN A 123 -11.76 27.77 14.36
CA GLN A 123 -12.27 27.53 15.73
C GLN A 123 -12.59 26.05 15.95
N PHE A 124 -13.22 25.40 14.98
CA PHE A 124 -13.51 23.96 15.03
C PHE A 124 -12.26 23.07 15.02
N ILE A 125 -11.14 23.50 14.41
CA ILE A 125 -9.85 22.79 14.56
C ILE A 125 -9.40 22.85 16.01
N PHE A 126 -9.39 24.04 16.62
CA PHE A 126 -8.97 24.24 18.01
C PHE A 126 -9.85 23.46 18.98
N GLU A 127 -11.17 23.48 18.81
CA GLU A 127 -12.09 22.74 19.68
C GLU A 127 -11.93 21.22 19.56
N LEU A 128 -11.73 20.69 18.34
CA LEU A 128 -11.41 19.27 18.17
C LEU A 128 -10.06 18.89 18.81
N LYS A 129 -9.07 19.79 18.80
CA LYS A 129 -7.76 19.60 19.46
C LYS A 129 -7.87 19.63 20.99
N LYS A 130 -8.62 20.58 21.57
CA LYS A 130 -8.95 20.62 23.00
C LYS A 130 -9.57 19.30 23.46
N ARG A 131 -10.48 18.73 22.66
CA ARG A 131 -11.11 17.41 22.89
C ARG A 131 -10.22 16.19 22.56
N GLY A 132 -8.90 16.36 22.44
CA GLY A 132 -7.95 15.26 22.22
C GLY A 132 -8.11 14.46 20.92
N ASN A 133 -8.77 15.00 19.90
CA ASN A 133 -8.97 14.25 18.65
C ASN A 133 -7.65 14.06 17.89
N LYS A 134 -7.39 12.83 17.43
CA LYS A 134 -6.23 12.55 16.56
C LYS A 134 -6.30 13.38 15.28
N GLU A 135 -5.18 13.98 14.85
CA GLU A 135 -5.12 14.90 13.70
C GLU A 135 -5.78 14.33 12.42
N THR A 136 -5.64 13.03 12.17
CA THR A 136 -6.26 12.34 11.01
C THR A 136 -7.79 12.27 11.08
N THR A 137 -8.38 12.32 12.28
CA THR A 137 -9.82 12.54 12.47
C THR A 137 -10.18 13.99 12.19
N ILE A 138 -9.36 14.94 12.65
CA ILE A 138 -9.57 16.39 12.46
C ILE A 138 -9.52 16.74 10.95
N GLU A 139 -8.46 16.34 10.23
CA GLU A 139 -8.34 16.46 8.77
C GLU A 139 -9.58 15.92 8.03
N ARG A 140 -10.12 14.79 8.50
CA ARG A 140 -11.29 14.13 7.89
C ARG A 140 -12.57 14.90 8.17
N ARG A 141 -12.78 15.40 9.39
CA ARG A 141 -13.95 16.20 9.77
C ARG A 141 -13.99 17.52 8.99
N ILE A 142 -12.88 18.26 8.97
CA ILE A 142 -12.75 19.52 8.21
C ILE A 142 -13.04 19.28 6.72
N ARG A 143 -12.59 18.16 6.15
CA ARG A 143 -12.83 17.83 4.73
C ARG A 143 -14.31 17.68 4.39
N TYR A 144 -15.11 17.06 5.26
CA TYR A 144 -16.56 16.96 5.04
C TYR A 144 -17.22 18.35 5.06
N LEU A 145 -16.92 19.18 6.06
CA LEU A 145 -17.48 20.54 6.16
C LEU A 145 -17.06 21.44 4.99
N LYS A 146 -15.79 21.38 4.57
CA LYS A 146 -15.30 22.13 3.39
C LYS A 146 -15.96 21.69 2.09
N GLU A 147 -16.23 20.39 1.91
CA GLU A 147 -16.90 19.89 0.70
C GLU A 147 -18.41 20.18 0.72
N LEU A 148 -19.05 20.26 1.89
CA LEU A 148 -20.42 20.78 2.04
C LEU A 148 -20.50 22.28 1.68
N ALA A 149 -19.66 23.12 2.31
CA ALA A 149 -19.63 24.56 2.03
C ALA A 149 -19.31 24.87 0.55
N LYS A 150 -18.37 24.12 -0.05
CA LYS A 150 -18.08 24.20 -1.50
C LYS A 150 -19.30 23.89 -2.38
N SER A 151 -20.26 23.14 -1.87
CA SER A 151 -21.50 22.76 -2.56
C SER A 151 -22.64 23.75 -2.33
N GLY A 152 -22.39 24.90 -1.69
CA GLY A 152 -23.41 25.92 -1.42
C GLY A 152 -24.14 25.75 -0.09
N ALA A 153 -23.73 24.81 0.76
CA ALA A 153 -24.28 24.69 2.11
C ALA A 153 -23.79 25.83 3.00
N ASP A 154 -24.69 26.60 3.61
CA ASP A 154 -24.32 27.40 4.78
C ASP A 154 -24.15 26.46 5.97
N LEU A 155 -23.01 26.53 6.65
CA LEU A 155 -22.74 25.71 7.82
C LEU A 155 -23.47 26.20 9.09
N ARG A 156 -24.03 27.43 9.10
CA ARG A 156 -24.80 27.97 10.23
C ARG A 156 -26.26 27.52 10.24
N ASP A 157 -26.79 27.15 9.07
CA ASP A 157 -28.16 26.68 8.87
C ASP A 157 -28.23 25.14 8.74
N PRO A 158 -28.91 24.45 9.67
CA PRO A 158 -29.12 23.01 9.58
C PRO A 158 -29.89 22.55 8.35
N GLU A 159 -30.82 23.35 7.81
CA GLU A 159 -31.64 22.95 6.66
C GLU A 159 -30.85 22.99 5.36
N SER A 160 -30.05 24.04 5.13
CA SER A 160 -29.07 24.11 4.04
C SER A 160 -28.12 22.90 4.02
N VAL A 161 -27.63 22.48 5.20
CA VAL A 161 -26.79 21.27 5.31
C VAL A 161 -27.59 19.99 5.10
N ARG A 162 -28.85 19.90 5.55
CA ARG A 162 -29.72 18.74 5.30
C ARG A 162 -30.03 18.58 3.82
N ALA A 163 -30.40 19.66 3.13
CA ALA A 163 -30.72 19.67 1.70
C ALA A 163 -29.50 19.26 0.85
N THR A 164 -28.33 19.87 1.09
CA THR A 164 -27.10 19.51 0.36
C THR A 164 -26.60 18.10 0.69
N LEU A 165 -26.83 17.58 1.91
CA LEU A 165 -26.57 16.17 2.24
C LEU A 165 -27.55 15.21 1.54
N ALA A 166 -28.79 15.62 1.27
CA ALA A 166 -29.73 14.84 0.48
C ALA A 166 -29.25 14.74 -0.98
N GLU A 167 -28.97 15.87 -1.62
CA GLU A 167 -28.51 15.99 -3.01
C GLU A 167 -27.20 15.22 -3.29
N LYS A 168 -26.23 15.25 -2.36
CA LYS A 168 -24.92 14.63 -2.57
C LYS A 168 -25.02 13.14 -2.92
N THR A 169 -24.36 12.73 -4.01
CA THR A 169 -24.21 11.35 -4.49
C THR A 169 -23.23 10.49 -3.65
N TRP A 170 -23.19 10.72 -2.33
CA TRP A 170 -22.35 9.98 -1.39
C TRP A 170 -23.02 8.69 -0.89
N VAL A 171 -22.22 7.63 -0.73
CA VAL A 171 -22.66 6.39 -0.05
C VAL A 171 -23.09 6.68 1.39
N GLY A 172 -24.09 5.95 1.89
CA GLY A 172 -24.73 6.20 3.21
C GLY A 172 -23.74 6.38 4.37
N ARG A 173 -22.74 5.51 4.50
CA ARG A 173 -21.67 5.65 5.51
C ARG A 173 -20.89 6.98 5.42
N SER A 174 -20.69 7.52 4.22
CA SER A 174 -20.06 8.85 4.05
C SER A 174 -21.02 9.98 4.42
N LYS A 175 -22.32 9.87 4.10
CA LYS A 175 -23.33 10.82 4.57
C LYS A 175 -23.46 10.81 6.10
N ASN A 176 -23.52 9.63 6.73
CA ASN A 176 -23.47 9.47 8.19
C ASN A 176 -22.25 10.17 8.79
N ASN A 177 -21.04 9.90 8.30
CA ASN A 177 -19.81 10.51 8.84
C ASN A 177 -19.76 12.04 8.64
N ALA A 178 -20.42 12.58 7.62
CA ALA A 178 -20.58 14.02 7.42
C ALA A 178 -21.62 14.60 8.40
N ALA A 179 -22.80 13.98 8.52
CA ALA A 179 -23.84 14.36 9.46
C ALA A 179 -23.35 14.30 10.93
N ASP A 180 -22.64 13.24 11.33
CA ASP A 180 -21.99 13.12 12.64
C ASP A 180 -20.92 14.20 12.87
N THR A 181 -20.27 14.65 11.81
CA THR A 181 -19.33 15.78 11.90
C THR A 181 -20.07 17.10 12.08
N TYR A 182 -21.20 17.26 11.39
CA TYR A 182 -22.02 18.45 11.48
C TYR A 182 -22.73 18.58 12.84
N THR A 183 -23.26 17.50 13.41
CA THR A 183 -23.77 17.49 14.80
C THR A 183 -22.71 17.95 15.81
N ILE A 184 -21.44 17.58 15.60
CA ILE A 184 -20.33 17.98 16.48
C ILE A 184 -19.89 19.43 16.23
N PHE A 185 -20.07 19.95 15.01
CA PHE A 185 -19.87 21.35 14.65
C PHE A 185 -20.98 22.25 15.24
N LEU A 186 -22.26 21.90 15.08
CA LEU A 186 -23.37 22.62 15.69
C LEU A 186 -23.26 22.68 17.22
N ARG A 187 -22.79 21.59 17.87
CA ARG A 187 -22.52 21.57 19.32
C ARG A 187 -21.43 22.57 19.74
N MET A 188 -20.50 22.97 18.87
CA MET A 188 -19.55 24.06 19.14
C MET A 188 -20.24 25.43 19.13
N LEU A 189 -21.30 25.58 18.33
CA LEU A 189 -22.11 26.80 18.19
C LEU A 189 -23.31 26.84 19.16
N GLY A 190 -23.39 25.93 20.14
CA GLY A 190 -24.55 25.78 21.04
C GLY A 190 -25.84 25.29 20.36
N LYS A 191 -25.82 24.97 19.06
CA LYS A 191 -26.99 24.56 18.27
C LYS A 191 -27.20 23.04 18.28
N SER A 192 -28.44 22.63 18.03
CA SER A 192 -28.85 21.26 17.72
C SER A 192 -29.49 21.19 16.33
N TRP A 193 -29.74 19.97 15.84
CA TRP A 193 -30.54 19.69 14.64
C TRP A 193 -31.05 18.25 14.70
N GLU A 194 -32.14 17.94 14.00
CA GLU A 194 -32.52 16.55 13.75
C GLU A 194 -31.61 15.98 12.65
N LYS A 195 -30.78 15.00 13.04
CA LYS A 195 -29.77 14.38 12.18
C LYS A 195 -30.44 13.39 11.21
N PRO A 196 -30.33 13.56 9.88
CA PRO A 196 -30.86 12.59 8.92
C PRO A 196 -30.15 11.23 9.02
N HIS A 197 -30.94 10.16 8.90
CA HIS A 197 -30.44 8.78 8.91
C HIS A 197 -30.12 8.31 7.48
N TYR A 198 -28.97 7.65 7.28
CA TYR A 198 -28.62 7.02 6.01
C TYR A 198 -28.20 5.56 6.21
N GLN A 199 -28.89 4.64 5.52
CA GLN A 199 -28.64 3.21 5.64
C GLN A 199 -27.24 2.81 5.15
N GLU A 200 -26.54 1.97 5.90
CA GLU A 200 -25.18 1.55 5.57
C GLU A 200 -25.15 0.23 4.79
N ILE A 201 -25.18 0.32 3.45
CA ILE A 201 -25.00 -0.84 2.57
C ILE A 201 -23.59 -1.42 2.76
N SER A 202 -23.50 -2.53 3.49
CA SER A 202 -22.27 -3.31 3.64
C SER A 202 -21.96 -4.07 2.35
N LYS A 203 -20.67 -4.23 2.03
CA LYS A 203 -20.20 -5.01 0.87
C LYS A 203 -19.03 -5.88 1.26
N LEU A 204 -19.04 -7.15 0.84
CA LEU A 204 -17.94 -8.08 1.06
C LEU A 204 -16.66 -7.56 0.35
N PRO A 205 -15.48 -7.65 0.99
CA PRO A 205 -14.22 -7.25 0.38
C PRO A 205 -13.71 -8.31 -0.61
N PHE A 206 -13.13 -7.85 -1.72
CA PHE A 206 -12.40 -8.73 -2.65
C PHE A 206 -11.21 -9.42 -1.97
N VAL A 207 -11.01 -10.71 -2.27
CA VAL A 207 -9.86 -11.54 -1.87
C VAL A 207 -9.07 -11.94 -3.14
N PRO A 208 -7.76 -11.65 -3.20
CA PRO A 208 -6.87 -12.07 -4.29
C PRO A 208 -6.29 -13.46 -4.04
N THR A 209 -5.55 -13.99 -5.02
CA THR A 209 -4.63 -15.11 -4.78
C THR A 209 -3.32 -14.60 -4.15
N GLU A 210 -2.49 -15.52 -3.64
CA GLU A 210 -1.18 -15.18 -3.08
C GLU A 210 -0.21 -14.65 -4.14
N GLY A 211 -0.12 -15.28 -5.31
CA GLY A 211 0.71 -14.79 -6.42
C GLY A 211 0.32 -13.39 -6.90
N GLU A 212 -0.96 -13.01 -6.82
CA GLU A 212 -1.41 -11.64 -7.10
C GLU A 212 -0.94 -10.61 -6.05
N ILE A 213 -0.69 -11.04 -4.81
CA ILE A 213 -0.06 -10.23 -3.76
C ILE A 213 1.44 -10.12 -4.04
N ASP A 214 2.12 -11.23 -4.30
CA ASP A 214 3.59 -11.26 -4.43
C ASP A 214 4.08 -10.52 -5.68
N VAL A 215 3.34 -10.57 -6.78
CA VAL A 215 3.51 -9.68 -7.95
C VAL A 215 3.51 -8.19 -7.58
N LEU A 216 2.72 -7.80 -6.58
CA LEU A 216 2.64 -6.40 -6.13
C LEU A 216 3.69 -6.05 -5.06
N ILE A 217 4.23 -7.04 -4.34
CA ILE A 217 5.39 -6.90 -3.46
C ILE A 217 6.66 -6.75 -4.30
N ALA A 218 6.96 -7.72 -5.18
CA ALA A 218 8.09 -7.67 -6.12
C ALA A 218 8.00 -6.46 -7.07
N GLY A 219 6.78 -6.08 -7.47
CA GLY A 219 6.52 -4.90 -8.27
C GLY A 219 6.70 -3.54 -7.56
N SER A 220 6.99 -3.53 -6.25
CA SER A 220 7.18 -2.34 -5.43
C SER A 220 8.65 -2.09 -5.09
N GLY A 221 9.09 -0.83 -5.06
CA GLY A 221 10.43 -0.48 -4.60
C GLY A 221 10.63 -0.76 -3.10
N TRP A 222 11.87 -1.10 -2.72
CA TRP A 222 12.29 -1.70 -1.43
C TRP A 222 11.51 -1.25 -0.18
N LYS A 223 11.38 0.06 0.10
CA LYS A 223 10.61 0.51 1.28
C LYS A 223 9.13 0.07 1.25
N THR A 224 8.50 0.08 0.08
CA THR A 224 7.10 -0.34 -0.07
C THR A 224 6.96 -1.85 -0.16
N SER A 225 7.90 -2.57 -0.78
CA SER A 225 7.86 -4.04 -0.77
C SER A 225 7.99 -4.58 0.66
N THR A 226 8.94 -4.10 1.47
CA THR A 226 9.05 -4.46 2.90
C THR A 226 7.77 -4.13 3.67
N PHE A 227 7.20 -2.93 3.48
CA PHE A 227 5.93 -2.53 4.10
C PHE A 227 4.77 -3.48 3.75
N LEU A 228 4.70 -3.97 2.52
CA LEU A 228 3.67 -4.91 2.07
C LEU A 228 3.96 -6.36 2.52
N GLN A 229 5.22 -6.77 2.62
CA GLN A 229 5.62 -8.08 3.15
C GLN A 229 5.22 -8.22 4.62
N ILE A 230 5.48 -7.19 5.46
CA ILE A 230 4.97 -7.14 6.84
C ILE A 230 3.45 -7.34 6.84
N MET A 231 2.71 -6.63 5.97
CA MET A 231 1.26 -6.77 5.86
C MET A 231 0.78 -8.15 5.37
N LYS A 232 1.59 -8.88 4.58
CA LYS A 232 1.29 -10.24 4.11
C LYS A 232 1.38 -11.24 5.26
N GLU A 233 2.50 -11.24 5.99
CA GLU A 233 2.78 -12.20 7.06
C GLU A 233 1.92 -11.92 8.32
N THR A 234 1.93 -10.69 8.81
CA THR A 234 1.34 -10.32 10.13
C THR A 234 -0.14 -9.91 10.09
N ALA A 235 -0.73 -9.75 8.91
CA ALA A 235 -2.03 -9.10 8.71
C ALA A 235 -2.21 -7.74 9.44
N MET A 236 -1.13 -7.04 9.78
CA MET A 236 -1.16 -5.72 10.45
C MET A 236 -1.92 -4.68 9.63
N ARG A 237 -2.49 -3.69 10.32
CA ARG A 237 -3.16 -2.56 9.66
C ARG A 237 -2.12 -1.58 9.07
N PRO A 238 -2.43 -0.83 8.00
CA PRO A 238 -1.48 0.09 7.40
C PRO A 238 -1.02 1.24 8.33
N GLY A 239 -1.77 1.54 9.39
CA GLY A 239 -1.32 2.48 10.41
C GLY A 239 -0.32 1.84 11.37
N GLU A 240 -0.62 0.62 11.85
CA GLU A 240 0.25 -0.21 12.72
C GLU A 240 1.65 -0.39 12.10
N VAL A 241 1.72 -0.82 10.83
CA VAL A 241 3.02 -0.96 10.10
C VAL A 241 3.72 0.39 9.93
N LYS A 242 2.98 1.51 9.80
CA LYS A 242 3.59 2.84 9.73
C LYS A 242 4.09 3.32 11.09
N SER A 243 3.45 2.96 12.19
CA SER A 243 3.89 3.39 13.54
C SER A 243 5.09 2.63 14.05
N ALA A 244 5.32 1.40 13.59
CA ALA A 244 6.37 0.51 14.07
C ALA A 244 7.78 1.16 14.07
N THR A 245 8.49 0.97 15.17
CA THR A 245 9.88 1.39 15.41
C THR A 245 10.86 0.23 15.24
N TRP A 246 12.17 0.49 15.34
CA TRP A 246 13.16 -0.59 15.41
C TRP A 246 13.10 -1.29 16.77
N ASP A 247 12.79 -0.58 17.86
CA ASP A 247 12.59 -1.17 19.19
C ASP A 247 11.48 -2.24 19.19
N ASP A 248 10.43 -2.07 18.38
CA ASP A 248 9.33 -3.04 18.22
C ASP A 248 9.81 -4.40 17.63
N ILE A 249 10.99 -4.45 16.99
CA ILE A 249 11.53 -5.65 16.34
C ILE A 249 12.66 -6.25 17.17
N ASP A 250 12.53 -7.54 17.47
CA ASP A 250 13.63 -8.35 17.99
C ASP A 250 14.19 -9.23 16.84
N PHE A 251 15.43 -8.93 16.43
CA PHE A 251 16.12 -9.66 15.37
C PHE A 251 16.68 -11.02 15.84
N VAL A 252 16.79 -11.26 17.15
CA VAL A 252 17.27 -12.52 17.74
C VAL A 252 16.12 -13.51 17.88
N SER A 253 15.01 -13.13 18.54
CA SER A 253 13.80 -13.97 18.60
C SER A 253 12.98 -13.99 17.30
N LYS A 254 13.39 -13.20 16.30
CA LYS A 254 12.73 -13.02 15.01
C LYS A 254 11.28 -12.51 15.16
N THR A 255 11.00 -11.62 16.10
CA THR A 255 9.63 -11.13 16.38
C THR A 255 9.41 -9.65 16.06
N ILE A 256 8.15 -9.28 15.83
CA ILE A 256 7.66 -7.90 15.91
C ILE A 256 6.54 -7.79 16.95
N ARG A 257 6.63 -6.78 17.82
CA ARG A 257 5.58 -6.39 18.77
C ARG A 257 4.67 -5.33 18.13
N VAL A 258 3.36 -5.49 18.28
CA VAL A 258 2.38 -4.66 17.54
C VAL A 258 1.58 -3.76 18.47
N THR A 259 1.96 -2.47 18.48
CA THR A 259 1.11 -1.39 19.01
C THR A 259 -0.19 -1.27 18.18
N PRO A 260 -1.39 -1.51 18.75
CA PRO A 260 -2.62 -1.71 17.98
C PRO A 260 -3.34 -0.41 17.58
N GLU A 261 -3.87 -0.36 16.35
CA GLU A 261 -4.78 0.71 15.94
C GLU A 261 -6.21 0.49 16.49
N LYS A 262 -6.94 1.59 16.74
CA LYS A 262 -8.37 1.59 17.11
C LYS A 262 -8.74 0.85 18.41
N GLY A 263 -7.80 0.66 19.34
CA GLY A 263 -8.09 -0.06 20.59
C GLY A 263 -8.31 -1.56 20.41
N SER A 264 -7.79 -2.14 19.32
CA SER A 264 -7.52 -3.57 19.20
C SER A 264 -6.60 -4.07 20.31
N ASN A 265 -6.49 -5.39 20.46
CA ASN A 265 -5.54 -6.00 21.38
C ASN A 265 -4.10 -5.90 20.81
N PRO A 266 -3.07 -5.72 21.66
CA PRO A 266 -1.67 -5.91 21.28
C PRO A 266 -1.43 -7.38 20.93
N ARG A 267 -0.34 -7.64 20.20
CA ARG A 267 0.04 -8.99 19.76
C ARG A 267 1.50 -9.00 19.30
N ILE A 268 2.09 -10.19 19.22
CA ILE A 268 3.45 -10.43 18.76
C ILE A 268 3.37 -11.41 17.57
N PHE A 269 4.24 -11.25 16.58
CA PHE A 269 4.36 -12.19 15.46
C PHE A 269 5.81 -12.57 15.23
N HIS A 270 6.08 -13.83 14.91
CA HIS A 270 7.34 -14.23 14.29
C HIS A 270 7.40 -13.76 12.82
N LEU A 271 8.60 -13.47 12.34
CA LEU A 271 8.89 -12.94 11.02
C LEU A 271 9.65 -13.96 10.17
N SER A 272 9.40 -13.99 8.87
CA SER A 272 10.22 -14.81 7.96
C SER A 272 11.65 -14.29 7.85
N ASP A 273 12.62 -15.18 7.63
CA ASP A 273 14.02 -14.79 7.37
C ASP A 273 14.17 -13.92 6.11
N ASN A 274 13.23 -14.03 5.17
CA ASN A 274 13.14 -13.12 4.03
C ASN A 274 12.75 -11.70 4.49
N LEU A 275 11.71 -11.56 5.30
CA LEU A 275 11.29 -10.28 5.84
C LEU A 275 12.36 -9.66 6.76
N LEU A 276 13.09 -10.45 7.56
CA LEU A 276 14.25 -9.96 8.31
C LEU A 276 15.35 -9.41 7.40
N LYS A 277 15.70 -10.13 6.32
CA LYS A 277 16.65 -9.64 5.30
C LYS A 277 16.15 -8.35 4.64
N MET A 278 14.86 -8.23 4.36
CA MET A 278 14.24 -7.01 3.85
C MET A 278 14.27 -5.85 4.86
N LEU A 279 14.08 -6.12 6.15
CA LEU A 279 14.15 -5.13 7.24
C LEU A 279 15.58 -4.63 7.48
N LEU A 280 16.56 -5.53 7.55
CA LEU A 280 17.99 -5.17 7.63
C LEU A 280 18.45 -4.36 6.41
N ASN A 281 17.98 -4.72 5.21
CA ASN A 281 18.24 -3.96 3.99
C ASN A 281 17.50 -2.60 3.97
N VAL A 282 16.37 -2.46 4.69
CA VAL A 282 15.79 -1.14 4.98
C VAL A 282 16.72 -0.37 5.91
N GLN A 283 17.04 -0.91 7.09
CA GLN A 283 17.88 -0.28 8.12
C GLN A 283 19.17 0.31 7.53
N LYS A 284 19.94 -0.52 6.79
CA LYS A 284 21.22 -0.12 6.16
C LYS A 284 21.10 0.99 5.10
N ARG A 285 19.97 1.10 4.38
CA ARG A 285 19.78 2.08 3.29
C ARG A 285 19.02 3.34 3.72
N ASN A 286 18.44 3.36 4.91
CA ASN A 286 17.41 4.31 5.28
C ASN A 286 17.98 5.44 6.15
N GLN A 287 18.71 6.35 5.51
CA GLN A 287 19.12 7.63 6.10
C GLN A 287 17.87 8.44 6.50
N LEU A 288 17.57 8.48 7.79
CA LEU A 288 16.37 9.09 8.35
C LEU A 288 16.70 10.19 9.35
N LYS A 289 15.89 11.25 9.36
CA LYS A 289 15.89 12.29 10.41
C LYS A 289 15.37 11.82 11.77
N ASP A 290 14.86 10.61 11.83
CA ASP A 290 14.19 9.98 12.96
C ASP A 290 14.63 8.52 12.93
N ALA A 291 15.73 8.24 13.61
CA ALA A 291 16.49 7.00 13.45
C ALA A 291 15.71 5.76 13.92
N ASN A 292 14.83 5.93 14.91
CA ASN A 292 14.07 4.83 15.52
C ASN A 292 12.88 4.37 14.65
N ARG A 293 12.39 5.17 13.70
CA ARG A 293 11.24 4.74 12.86
C ARG A 293 11.68 3.94 11.64
N ILE A 294 11.03 2.80 11.40
CA ILE A 294 11.20 2.04 10.15
C ILE A 294 10.69 2.87 8.95
N PHE A 295 9.51 3.47 9.09
CA PHE A 295 8.82 4.21 8.02
C PHE A 295 8.42 5.64 8.42
N THR A 296 9.19 6.61 7.91
CA THR A 296 8.94 8.05 8.13
C THR A 296 7.95 8.69 7.15
N GLN A 297 7.74 8.10 5.96
CA GLN A 297 6.82 8.70 5.00
C GLN A 297 5.37 8.72 5.53
N ARG A 298 4.66 9.84 5.32
CA ARG A 298 3.21 9.93 5.58
C ARG A 298 2.51 8.78 4.85
N LEU A 299 1.63 8.05 5.54
CA LEU A 299 0.93 6.88 4.99
C LEU A 299 0.16 7.16 3.69
N ALA A 300 -0.31 8.40 3.49
CA ALA A 300 -0.92 8.87 2.25
C ALA A 300 0.03 8.94 1.03
N HIS A 301 1.36 8.95 1.25
CA HIS A 301 2.37 8.91 0.21
C HIS A 301 2.64 7.46 -0.19
N ILE A 302 2.79 6.55 0.79
CA ILE A 302 2.94 5.10 0.55
C ILE A 302 1.71 4.58 -0.22
N ARG A 303 0.49 4.97 0.18
CA ARG A 303 -0.76 4.66 -0.56
C ARG A 303 -0.76 5.16 -2.00
N ARG A 304 -0.37 6.41 -2.26
CA ARG A 304 -0.29 7.01 -3.62
C ARG A 304 0.86 6.44 -4.47
N TYR A 305 1.91 5.90 -3.86
CA TYR A 305 2.94 5.14 -4.57
C TYR A 305 2.41 3.75 -4.93
N TYR A 306 1.87 3.02 -3.96
CA TYR A 306 1.30 1.68 -4.15
C TYR A 306 0.16 1.66 -5.17
N GLU A 307 -0.69 2.68 -5.22
CA GLU A 307 -1.72 2.81 -6.27
C GLU A 307 -1.13 2.86 -7.69
N ARG A 308 0.00 3.57 -7.87
CA ARG A 308 0.71 3.62 -9.15
C ARG A 308 1.39 2.29 -9.49
N VAL A 309 1.94 1.59 -8.49
CA VAL A 309 2.45 0.20 -8.67
C VAL A 309 1.34 -0.71 -9.19
N ARG A 310 0.18 -0.74 -8.53
CA ARG A 310 -0.96 -1.57 -8.96
C ARG A 310 -1.44 -1.23 -10.35
N LYS A 311 -1.57 0.07 -10.69
CA LYS A 311 -1.95 0.52 -12.04
C LYS A 311 -0.92 0.07 -13.09
N ARG A 312 0.39 0.12 -12.78
CA ARG A 312 1.47 -0.33 -13.65
C ARG A 312 1.49 -1.85 -13.84
N GLN A 313 1.43 -2.63 -12.76
CA GLN A 313 1.48 -4.11 -12.86
C GLN A 313 0.21 -4.67 -13.50
N ALA A 314 -0.96 -4.10 -13.21
CA ALA A 314 -2.21 -4.47 -13.87
C ALA A 314 -2.22 -4.18 -15.38
N PHE A 315 -1.40 -3.25 -15.86
CA PHE A 315 -1.19 -2.99 -17.28
C PHE A 315 -0.12 -3.93 -17.87
N LYS A 316 1.05 -4.06 -17.21
CA LYS A 316 2.15 -4.93 -17.68
C LYS A 316 1.72 -6.40 -17.84
N LEU A 317 0.93 -6.90 -16.89
CA LEU A 317 0.51 -8.31 -16.81
C LEU A 317 -0.94 -8.52 -17.30
N GLN A 318 -1.57 -7.49 -17.88
CA GLN A 318 -2.97 -7.45 -18.30
C GLN A 318 -4.03 -7.90 -17.26
N ASN A 319 -3.66 -8.12 -15.99
CA ASN A 319 -4.58 -8.55 -14.94
C ASN A 319 -5.26 -7.34 -14.24
N PRO A 320 -6.56 -7.05 -14.51
CA PRO A 320 -7.27 -5.95 -13.86
C PRO A 320 -7.57 -6.20 -12.37
N ARG A 321 -7.55 -7.44 -11.87
CA ARG A 321 -7.81 -7.78 -10.47
C ARG A 321 -6.79 -7.12 -9.53
N LEU A 322 -5.54 -6.95 -9.97
CA LEU A 322 -4.49 -6.23 -9.22
C LEU A 322 -4.91 -4.78 -8.85
N LYS A 323 -5.80 -4.14 -9.63
CA LYS A 323 -6.36 -2.81 -9.32
C LYS A 323 -7.30 -2.84 -8.09
N LYS A 324 -7.88 -4.00 -7.74
CA LYS A 324 -8.78 -4.21 -6.58
C LYS A 324 -8.04 -4.43 -5.27
N ILE A 325 -6.80 -4.95 -5.31
CA ILE A 325 -6.00 -5.31 -4.12
C ILE A 325 -5.55 -4.05 -3.39
N MET A 326 -6.23 -3.65 -2.33
CA MET A 326 -5.82 -2.49 -1.51
C MET A 326 -4.89 -2.95 -0.38
N MET A 327 -4.18 -2.04 0.30
CA MET A 327 -3.42 -2.43 1.50
C MET A 327 -4.30 -3.17 2.53
N LYS A 328 -5.55 -2.71 2.74
CA LYS A 328 -6.53 -3.40 3.61
C LYS A 328 -6.89 -4.82 3.16
N THR A 329 -6.62 -5.17 1.90
CA THR A 329 -6.91 -6.49 1.31
C THR A 329 -5.90 -7.54 1.75
N PHE A 330 -4.66 -7.18 2.11
CA PHE A 330 -3.66 -8.12 2.65
C PHE A 330 -4.18 -8.76 3.94
N ARG A 331 -4.66 -7.92 4.87
CA ARG A 331 -5.33 -8.35 6.10
C ARG A 331 -6.63 -9.11 5.85
N THR A 332 -7.32 -8.90 4.72
CA THR A 332 -8.48 -9.74 4.37
C THR A 332 -8.02 -11.11 3.88
N TRP A 333 -7.05 -11.14 2.97
CA TRP A 333 -6.47 -12.37 2.43
C TRP A 333 -5.93 -13.25 3.55
N LYS A 334 -4.96 -12.79 4.36
CA LYS A 334 -4.38 -13.65 5.40
C LYS A 334 -5.40 -14.05 6.46
N ALA A 335 -6.40 -13.23 6.78
CA ALA A 335 -7.50 -13.64 7.67
C ALA A 335 -8.40 -14.74 7.08
N THR A 336 -8.70 -14.68 5.78
CA THR A 336 -9.50 -15.71 5.09
C THR A 336 -8.69 -16.98 4.83
N MET A 337 -7.38 -16.88 4.54
CA MET A 337 -6.50 -18.05 4.46
C MET A 337 -6.32 -18.68 5.85
N LEU A 338 -6.03 -17.92 6.90
CA LEU A 338 -5.87 -18.44 8.27
C LEU A 338 -7.15 -19.13 8.79
N TYR A 339 -8.32 -18.61 8.45
CA TYR A 339 -9.59 -19.28 8.76
C TYR A 339 -9.81 -20.54 7.91
N HIS A 340 -9.34 -20.58 6.67
CA HIS A 340 -9.36 -21.80 5.86
C HIS A 340 -8.37 -22.86 6.40
N GLU A 341 -7.17 -22.44 6.81
CA GLU A 341 -6.09 -23.23 7.41
C GLU A 341 -6.55 -23.89 8.74
N THR A 342 -7.18 -23.13 9.64
CA THR A 342 -7.46 -23.57 11.02
C THR A 342 -8.93 -23.90 11.31
N LYS A 343 -9.87 -23.40 10.49
CA LYS A 343 -11.33 -23.45 10.70
C LYS A 343 -11.83 -22.84 12.02
N ASP A 344 -10.98 -22.22 12.84
CA ASP A 344 -11.35 -21.60 14.11
C ASP A 344 -11.55 -20.07 13.99
N PRO A 345 -12.76 -19.54 14.26
CA PRO A 345 -13.00 -18.11 14.35
C PRO A 345 -12.25 -17.39 15.49
N TRP A 346 -11.92 -18.07 16.59
CA TRP A 346 -11.31 -17.46 17.78
C TRP A 346 -9.82 -17.17 17.59
N TYR A 347 -9.03 -18.16 17.16
CA TYR A 347 -7.63 -17.98 16.77
C TYR A 347 -7.47 -16.89 15.71
N VAL A 348 -8.37 -16.83 14.72
CA VAL A 348 -8.40 -15.75 13.72
C VAL A 348 -8.80 -14.40 14.32
N MET A 349 -9.62 -14.37 15.39
CA MET A 349 -9.90 -13.15 16.14
C MET A 349 -8.66 -12.62 16.87
N GLU A 350 -7.92 -13.51 17.54
CA GLU A 350 -6.73 -13.20 18.34
C GLU A 350 -5.53 -12.80 17.49
N PHE A 351 -5.22 -13.58 16.45
CA PHE A 351 -4.18 -13.25 15.45
C PHE A 351 -4.40 -11.86 14.84
N LEU A 352 -5.66 -11.46 14.67
CA LEU A 352 -6.01 -10.13 14.17
C LEU A 352 -6.09 -9.06 15.28
N GLY A 353 -6.08 -9.44 16.55
CA GLY A 353 -6.28 -8.57 17.72
C GLY A 353 -7.68 -7.96 17.78
N HIS A 354 -8.72 -8.62 17.29
CA HIS A 354 -10.10 -8.14 17.35
C HIS A 354 -10.72 -8.42 18.74
N LYS A 355 -11.60 -7.51 19.21
CA LYS A 355 -12.30 -7.62 20.51
C LYS A 355 -13.71 -8.21 20.42
N ASN A 356 -14.17 -8.60 19.23
CA ASN A 356 -15.54 -9.07 19.01
C ASN A 356 -15.59 -9.97 17.76
N LEU A 357 -16.14 -11.17 17.94
CA LEU A 357 -16.20 -12.23 16.93
C LEU A 357 -17.08 -11.89 15.73
N GLN A 358 -18.05 -10.97 15.87
CA GLN A 358 -18.87 -10.47 14.75
C GLN A 358 -18.02 -9.84 13.65
N HIS A 359 -16.82 -9.31 13.98
CA HIS A 359 -15.88 -8.81 12.98
C HIS A 359 -15.24 -9.94 12.14
N ILE A 360 -15.27 -11.19 12.59
CA ILE A 360 -14.70 -12.37 11.93
C ILE A 360 -15.70 -13.04 10.99
N ARG A 361 -17.03 -12.95 11.26
CA ARG A 361 -18.11 -13.50 10.41
C ARG A 361 -17.95 -13.24 8.91
N LYS A 362 -17.40 -12.07 8.52
CA LYS A 362 -17.13 -11.72 7.11
C LYS A 362 -16.04 -12.57 6.45
N TYR A 363 -15.06 -13.08 7.21
CA TYR A 363 -13.99 -13.94 6.71
C TYR A 363 -14.49 -15.37 6.50
N VAL A 364 -15.34 -15.85 7.41
CA VAL A 364 -16.08 -17.12 7.26
C VAL A 364 -16.90 -17.11 5.96
N ILE A 365 -17.73 -16.07 5.75
CA ILE A 365 -18.55 -15.94 4.53
C ILE A 365 -17.69 -15.87 3.25
N LEU A 366 -16.49 -15.28 3.31
CA LEU A 366 -15.56 -15.25 2.17
C LEU A 366 -14.92 -16.61 1.91
N GLU A 367 -14.47 -17.30 2.96
CA GLU A 367 -13.90 -18.64 2.87
C GLU A 367 -14.90 -19.61 2.25
N SER A 368 -16.10 -19.70 2.82
CA SER A 368 -17.13 -20.65 2.38
C SER A 368 -17.79 -20.27 1.04
N ALA A 369 -17.38 -19.15 0.43
CA ALA A 369 -17.72 -18.74 -0.93
C ALA A 369 -16.56 -18.90 -1.93
N LEU A 370 -15.30 -18.92 -1.46
CA LEU A 370 -14.10 -19.10 -2.29
C LEU A 370 -13.73 -20.57 -2.45
N PHE A 371 -13.85 -21.36 -1.37
CA PHE A 371 -13.47 -22.77 -1.32
C PHE A 371 -14.67 -23.71 -1.49
N ARG A 372 -15.84 -23.19 -1.86
CA ARG A 372 -17.06 -24.00 -2.05
C ARG A 372 -16.89 -24.91 -3.27
N GLY A 373 -16.85 -26.22 -3.05
CA GLY A 373 -16.55 -27.21 -4.09
C GLY A 373 -15.05 -27.52 -4.25
N GLN A 374 -14.15 -26.72 -3.65
CA GLN A 374 -12.81 -27.22 -3.28
C GLN A 374 -12.96 -28.09 -2.03
N ASN A 375 -13.51 -29.28 -2.24
CA ASN A 375 -13.45 -30.33 -1.27
C ASN A 375 -11.98 -30.76 -1.13
N ASP A 376 -11.30 -30.24 -0.11
CA ASP A 376 -10.20 -30.94 0.56
C ASP A 376 -10.75 -32.20 1.28
N SER A 377 -11.50 -33.02 0.55
CA SER A 377 -11.93 -34.34 0.98
C SER A 377 -10.73 -35.25 0.83
N PHE A 378 -9.95 -35.38 1.90
CA PHE A 378 -8.92 -36.40 1.98
C PHE A 378 -9.57 -37.78 1.82
N VAL A 379 -8.94 -38.66 1.06
CA VAL A 379 -9.10 -40.09 1.24
C VAL A 379 -8.32 -40.42 2.52
N CYS A 380 -9.05 -40.69 3.61
CA CYS A 380 -8.45 -41.23 4.82
C CYS A 380 -8.44 -42.76 4.72
N LYS A 381 -7.32 -43.37 5.07
CA LYS A 381 -7.18 -44.82 5.25
C LYS A 381 -6.54 -45.11 6.61
N VAL A 382 -6.71 -46.32 7.10
CA VAL A 382 -6.17 -46.80 8.36
C VAL A 382 -5.41 -48.09 8.08
N ALA A 383 -4.18 -48.19 8.58
CA ALA A 383 -3.40 -49.42 8.58
C ALA A 383 -3.32 -49.97 10.01
N LYS A 384 -3.30 -51.30 10.12
CA LYS A 384 -3.12 -52.07 11.35
C LYS A 384 -1.77 -52.77 11.39
N THR A 385 -1.17 -53.02 10.24
CA THR A 385 0.17 -53.62 10.14
C THR A 385 1.16 -52.66 9.47
N VAL A 386 2.45 -53.00 9.55
CA VAL A 386 3.52 -52.19 8.96
C VAL A 386 3.49 -52.28 7.43
N GLU A 387 3.15 -53.44 6.86
CA GLU A 387 3.03 -53.67 5.42
C GLU A 387 1.93 -52.79 4.82
N GLU A 388 0.72 -52.80 5.41
CA GLU A 388 -0.36 -51.88 5.04
C GLU A 388 0.09 -50.40 5.12
N GLY A 389 0.88 -50.06 6.14
CA GLY A 389 1.45 -48.72 6.30
C GLY A 389 2.42 -48.32 5.18
N VAL A 390 3.26 -49.25 4.73
CA VAL A 390 4.20 -49.02 3.61
C VAL A 390 3.46 -48.87 2.29
N GLU A 391 2.50 -49.75 1.97
CA GLU A 391 1.67 -49.63 0.76
C GLU A 391 0.98 -48.26 0.67
N LEU A 392 0.49 -47.72 1.80
CA LEU A 392 -0.14 -46.41 1.83
C LEU A 392 0.85 -45.27 1.57
N VAL A 393 2.09 -45.37 2.07
CA VAL A 393 3.15 -44.38 1.79
C VAL A 393 3.57 -44.44 0.32
N GLU A 394 3.74 -45.63 -0.26
CA GLU A 394 4.05 -45.80 -1.69
C GLU A 394 2.92 -45.29 -2.60
N LEU A 395 1.66 -45.51 -2.20
CA LEU A 395 0.48 -44.91 -2.84
C LEU A 395 0.37 -43.40 -2.60
N GLY A 396 1.31 -42.76 -1.90
CA GLY A 396 1.38 -41.31 -1.70
C GLY A 396 0.37 -40.78 -0.69
N PHE A 397 0.09 -41.53 0.38
CA PHE A 397 -0.61 -41.03 1.57
C PHE A 397 0.39 -40.50 2.60
N GLU A 398 0.08 -39.36 3.21
CA GLU A 398 0.78 -38.84 4.38
C GLU A 398 0.32 -39.56 5.64
N TYR A 399 1.26 -40.03 6.47
CA TYR A 399 0.97 -40.45 7.85
C TYR A 399 0.54 -39.24 8.69
N ILE A 400 -0.46 -39.43 9.57
CA ILE A 400 -1.03 -38.38 10.42
C ILE A 400 -0.66 -38.60 11.89
N ASN A 401 -1.06 -39.74 12.44
CA ASN A 401 -0.91 -40.11 13.85
C ASN A 401 -1.30 -41.59 14.06
N GLU A 402 -1.01 -42.12 15.24
CA GLU A 402 -1.53 -43.41 15.71
C GLU A 402 -2.71 -43.19 16.66
N ILE A 403 -3.76 -44.01 16.56
CA ILE A 403 -4.87 -44.04 17.51
C ILE A 403 -5.22 -45.50 17.82
N ASN A 404 -5.10 -45.87 19.11
CA ASN A 404 -5.42 -47.20 19.62
C ASN A 404 -4.72 -48.35 18.87
N GLY A 405 -3.43 -48.21 18.56
CA GLY A 405 -2.66 -49.22 17.81
C GLY A 405 -2.95 -49.29 16.31
N ASN A 406 -3.63 -48.28 15.73
CA ASN A 406 -3.88 -48.19 14.29
C ASN A 406 -3.29 -46.89 13.74
N HIS A 407 -2.59 -46.97 12.61
CA HIS A 407 -1.94 -45.83 11.97
C HIS A 407 -2.88 -45.16 10.98
N LEU A 408 -3.09 -43.85 11.13
CA LEU A 408 -3.98 -43.05 10.30
C LEU A 408 -3.22 -42.33 9.18
N TYR A 409 -3.73 -42.47 7.96
CA TYR A 409 -3.13 -41.95 6.72
C TYR A 409 -4.13 -41.11 5.93
N ARG A 410 -3.66 -40.06 5.23
CA ARG A 410 -4.48 -39.22 4.34
C ARG A 410 -3.82 -39.00 2.98
N LYS A 411 -4.63 -38.90 1.93
CA LYS A 411 -4.23 -38.39 0.62
C LYS A 411 -5.27 -37.38 0.13
N ARG A 412 -4.86 -36.25 -0.45
CA ARG A 412 -5.80 -35.34 -1.15
C ARG A 412 -6.42 -36.08 -2.34
N LYS A 413 -7.72 -35.88 -2.59
CA LYS A 413 -8.34 -36.23 -3.88
C LYS A 413 -7.93 -35.25 -4.97
#